data_AF-A0A8H4YBV1-F1
#
_entry.id   AF-A0A8H4YBV1-F1
#
_cell.length_a   1.000
_cell.length_b   1.000
_cell.length_c   1.000
_cell.angle_alpha   90.00
_cell.angle_beta   90.00
_cell.angle_gamma   90.00
#
_symmetry.space_group_name_H-M   'P 1'
#
loop_
_entity.id
_entity.type
_entity.pdbx_description
1 polymer ?
#
loop_
_entity_poly.entity_id
_entity_poly.type
_entity_poly.pdbx_seq_one_letter_code
_entity_poly.pdbx_strand_id
1 'polypeptide(L)'
;MSLPNRTDWQPPRPSALLSNFEKRCHNAKQQPFLDERSMDDTLSACTWRNFRRPRLGHFEPSGEIKFVKLLGYGLDGMVLKIRVDDCDYALKVFWDNHPPEGMRYWAVQRECQNASLLEMMRFAVENSSDSIWLHPEPKTFRDALLNLHAFSDEGRTRQLFRNTPGAIQHNTTPHLRKCYGWTVISGKELCALPSRMRTPEVKLDGIRREISPKEDYHAIVYEYVSNTRCTLSTEAVQAQLDFFWLAGFCLVPLRVENWKGTGILVDMADLICPWHAGWFSSRYGQRDAREVRGDNNNSSISVERARITPLQPLKPSMCPAVMNQPKCTCSAIFQTKDDLETHLNENAEQRRVSFMRTPLFLPDPTACQASMPARPVRVRNRSQRSRSSVGILSNACDELREFSDRQLDTTLGKSKKRTSDEAEMDADVLNVQVKASRHNIEASEQAHTQYHHPVDKVPDGPTTNMSTYNTSVNGLGSYLAGGSGETMSLGLTQHHYSIPGLSTGYLEDDMPSLDLLESFDAPLVYIMNGVPVLMNQWITDGHDGNAFSDDAAMHCFS
;
A
#
# COMPACT_ATOMS: atom_id res chain seq x y z
N MET A 1 54.19 -1.06 35.53
CA MET A 1 52.86 -1.53 35.97
C MET A 1 52.00 -1.67 34.72
N SER A 2 51.58 -2.89 34.39
CA SER A 2 50.77 -3.17 33.20
C SER A 2 49.32 -2.81 33.51
N LEU A 3 48.70 -1.94 32.70
CA LEU A 3 47.28 -1.61 32.81
C LEU A 3 46.46 -2.91 32.75
N PRO A 4 45.45 -3.10 33.63
CA PRO A 4 44.63 -4.30 33.61
C PRO A 4 43.95 -4.43 32.25
N ASN A 5 44.06 -5.62 31.66
CA ASN A 5 43.41 -5.96 30.40
C ASN A 5 41.94 -5.53 30.48
N ARG A 6 41.59 -4.59 29.60
CA ARG A 6 40.23 -4.15 29.33
C ARG A 6 39.39 -5.42 29.18
N THR A 7 38.56 -5.71 30.18
CA THR A 7 37.67 -6.88 30.18
C THR A 7 36.94 -6.90 28.85
N ASP A 8 37.08 -8.00 28.11
CA ASP A 8 36.49 -8.23 26.80
C ASP A 8 34.97 -8.13 26.88
N TRP A 9 34.47 -6.89 26.82
CA TRP A 9 33.06 -6.63 26.73
C TRP A 9 32.60 -7.11 25.35
N GLN A 10 31.84 -8.20 25.34
CA GLN A 10 31.12 -8.62 24.15
C GLN A 10 29.71 -8.04 24.18
N PRO A 11 29.28 -7.33 23.13
CA PRO A 11 27.91 -6.88 23.04
C PRO A 11 26.95 -8.07 23.13
N PRO A 12 25.80 -7.92 23.82
CA PRO A 12 24.78 -8.96 23.84
C PRO A 12 24.39 -9.32 22.41
N ARG A 13 24.18 -10.62 22.16
CA ARG A 13 23.75 -11.09 20.84
C ARG A 13 22.40 -10.45 20.48
N PRO A 14 22.19 -10.01 19.23
CA PRO A 14 20.89 -9.54 18.77
C PRO A 14 19.80 -10.56 19.07
N SER A 15 18.61 -10.10 19.41
CA SER A 15 17.46 -10.98 19.58
C SER A 15 17.16 -11.70 18.26
N ALA A 16 16.66 -12.94 18.33
CA ALA A 16 16.30 -13.68 17.12
C ALA A 16 15.24 -12.95 16.29
N LEU A 17 14.33 -12.23 16.94
CA LEU A 17 13.31 -11.41 16.30
C LEU A 17 13.92 -10.25 15.49
N LEU A 18 14.91 -9.57 16.05
CA LEU A 18 15.62 -8.49 15.36
C LEU A 18 16.35 -9.03 14.13
N SER A 19 17.06 -10.14 14.27
CA SER A 19 17.78 -10.76 13.15
C SER A 19 16.83 -11.23 12.04
N ASN A 20 15.67 -11.79 12.38
CA ASN A 20 14.67 -12.19 11.40
C ASN A 20 14.07 -10.97 10.68
N PHE A 21 13.81 -9.88 11.39
CA PHE A 21 13.33 -8.65 10.78
C PHE A 21 14.38 -8.00 9.87
N GLU A 22 15.65 -7.98 10.26
CA GLU A 22 16.76 -7.53 9.41
C GLU A 22 16.87 -8.34 8.12
N LYS A 23 16.76 -9.68 8.21
CA LYS A 23 16.70 -10.55 7.03
C LYS A 23 15.52 -10.22 6.12
N ARG A 24 14.33 -10.00 6.69
CA ARG A 24 13.14 -9.57 5.91
C ARG A 24 13.39 -8.24 5.21
N CYS A 25 13.98 -7.26 5.90
CA CYS A 25 14.33 -5.97 5.32
C CYS A 25 15.33 -6.13 4.17
N HIS A 26 16.37 -6.94 4.36
CA HIS A 26 17.34 -7.23 3.32
C HIS A 26 16.68 -7.88 2.10
N ASN A 27 15.86 -8.93 2.30
CA ASN A 27 15.17 -9.63 1.23
C ASN A 27 14.18 -8.73 0.47
N ALA A 28 13.50 -7.82 1.18
CA ALA A 28 12.61 -6.83 0.56
C ALA A 28 13.40 -5.87 -0.35
N LYS A 29 14.56 -5.36 0.13
CA LYS A 29 15.44 -4.45 -0.63
C LYS A 29 16.01 -5.06 -1.91
N GLN A 30 16.09 -6.39 -2.00
CA GLN A 30 16.56 -7.09 -3.20
C GLN A 30 15.45 -7.28 -4.25
N GLN A 31 14.18 -7.01 -3.94
CA GLN A 31 13.10 -7.17 -4.90
C GLN A 31 13.17 -6.08 -5.98
N PRO A 32 13.10 -6.45 -7.28
CA PRO A 32 12.96 -5.47 -8.34
C PRO A 32 11.65 -4.68 -8.19
N PHE A 33 11.71 -3.37 -8.45
CA PHE A 33 10.58 -2.44 -8.25
C PHE A 33 10.41 -1.43 -9.39
N LEU A 34 11.31 -1.44 -10.37
CA LEU A 34 11.24 -0.65 -11.59
C LEU A 34 10.96 -1.58 -12.77
N ASP A 35 10.17 -1.10 -13.72
CA ASP A 35 9.92 -1.71 -15.02
C ASP A 35 10.33 -0.69 -16.09
N GLU A 36 11.17 -1.11 -17.03
CA GLU A 36 11.66 -0.25 -18.12
C GLU A 36 10.58 0.04 -19.17
N ARG A 37 9.49 -0.74 -19.19
CA ARG A 37 8.34 -0.46 -20.04
C ARG A 37 7.63 0.80 -19.58
N SER A 38 6.96 1.48 -20.51
CA SER A 38 6.20 2.70 -20.20
C SER A 38 5.15 2.42 -19.10
N MET A 39 4.81 3.45 -18.33
CA MET A 39 3.74 3.36 -17.32
C MET A 39 2.46 2.77 -17.93
N ASP A 40 2.01 3.28 -19.07
CA ASP A 40 0.78 2.85 -19.74
C ASP A 40 0.81 1.36 -20.13
N ASP A 41 1.95 0.84 -20.62
CA ASP A 41 2.09 -0.58 -20.93
C ASP A 41 1.97 -1.47 -19.68
N THR A 42 2.49 -1.00 -18.55
CA THR A 42 2.47 -1.76 -17.30
C THR A 42 1.10 -1.78 -16.61
N LEU A 43 0.29 -0.73 -16.77
CA LEU A 43 -1.01 -0.57 -16.11
C LEU A 43 -2.01 -1.66 -16.47
N SER A 44 -2.01 -2.09 -17.73
CA SER A 44 -2.94 -3.11 -18.24
C SER A 44 -2.75 -4.49 -17.61
N ALA A 45 -1.59 -4.73 -16.97
CA ALA A 45 -1.21 -6.04 -16.48
C ALA A 45 -1.67 -6.27 -15.03
N CYS A 46 -2.98 -6.32 -14.78
CA CYS A 46 -3.59 -6.51 -13.45
C CYS A 46 -3.57 -7.96 -12.91
N THR A 47 -2.60 -8.78 -13.33
CA THR A 47 -2.45 -10.16 -12.83
C THR A 47 -2.01 -10.19 -11.37
N TRP A 48 -2.40 -11.22 -10.62
CA TRP A 48 -2.00 -11.40 -9.22
C TRP A 48 -0.47 -11.43 -9.06
N ARG A 49 0.22 -12.02 -10.03
CA ARG A 49 1.69 -12.03 -10.08
C ARG A 49 2.28 -10.62 -9.99
N ASN A 50 1.67 -9.65 -10.68
CA ASN A 50 2.14 -8.26 -10.68
C ASN A 50 1.76 -7.55 -9.38
N PHE A 51 0.58 -7.83 -8.81
CA PHE A 51 0.24 -7.36 -7.46
C PHE A 51 1.20 -7.90 -6.38
N ARG A 52 1.72 -9.13 -6.52
CA ARG A 52 2.71 -9.71 -5.61
C ARG A 52 4.12 -9.12 -5.74
N ARG A 53 4.45 -8.60 -6.93
CA ARG A 53 5.76 -8.06 -7.26
C ARG A 53 5.58 -6.75 -8.05
N PRO A 54 4.99 -5.73 -7.42
CA PRO A 54 4.66 -4.50 -8.11
C PRO A 54 5.94 -3.82 -8.59
N ARG A 55 5.92 -3.38 -9.84
CA ARG A 55 7.00 -2.62 -10.47
C ARG A 55 6.39 -1.38 -11.11
N LEU A 56 7.00 -0.24 -10.88
CA LEU A 56 6.53 1.00 -11.48
C LEU A 56 7.06 1.11 -12.90
N GLY A 57 6.21 1.45 -13.86
CA GLY A 57 6.63 1.68 -15.24
C GLY A 57 7.35 3.02 -15.41
N HIS A 58 8.14 3.11 -16.48
CA HIS A 58 8.95 4.28 -16.80
C HIS A 58 8.08 5.44 -17.29
N PHE A 59 8.44 6.65 -16.86
CA PHE A 59 7.86 7.90 -17.33
C PHE A 59 8.70 8.43 -18.50
N GLU A 60 8.09 8.42 -19.69
CA GLU A 60 8.66 9.00 -20.91
C GLU A 60 8.05 10.38 -21.15
N PRO A 61 8.75 11.48 -20.83
CA PRO A 61 8.21 12.81 -21.08
C PRO A 61 8.09 13.03 -22.59
N SER A 62 6.95 13.57 -23.02
CA SER A 62 6.72 13.96 -24.42
C SER A 62 7.53 15.19 -24.85
N GLY A 63 8.11 15.92 -23.89
CA GLY A 63 8.88 17.14 -24.13
C GLY A 63 9.93 17.44 -23.05
N GLU A 64 10.51 18.64 -23.12
CA GLU A 64 11.55 19.08 -22.18
C GLU A 64 10.98 19.32 -20.77
N ILE A 65 11.67 18.78 -19.76
CA ILE A 65 11.33 19.02 -18.35
C ILE A 65 11.85 20.40 -17.92
N LYS A 66 10.93 21.31 -17.59
CA LYS A 66 11.25 22.64 -17.05
C LYS A 66 11.03 22.69 -15.55
N PHE A 67 12.08 22.96 -14.79
CA PHE A 67 11.99 23.12 -13.32
C PHE A 67 11.36 24.46 -12.96
N VAL A 68 10.26 24.44 -12.22
CA VAL A 68 9.47 25.63 -11.88
C VAL A 68 9.78 26.11 -10.46
N LYS A 69 9.70 25.22 -9.47
CA LYS A 69 9.83 25.59 -8.05
C LYS A 69 10.14 24.38 -7.16
N LEU A 70 10.94 24.56 -6.10
CA LEU A 70 11.04 23.59 -4.99
C LEU A 70 9.76 23.63 -4.13
N LEU A 71 9.07 22.50 -4.02
CA LEU A 71 7.84 22.36 -3.23
C LEU A 71 8.12 21.97 -1.78
N GLY A 72 9.18 21.21 -1.54
CA GLY A 72 9.58 20.78 -0.20
C GLY A 72 10.66 19.71 -0.24
N TYR A 73 11.12 19.30 0.94
CA TYR A 73 12.06 18.21 1.11
C TYR A 73 11.87 17.56 2.49
N GLY A 74 12.29 16.31 2.62
CA GLY A 74 12.16 15.52 3.83
C GLY A 74 13.19 14.40 3.90
N LEU A 75 12.96 13.42 4.77
CA LEU A 75 13.91 12.32 5.01
C LEU A 75 14.18 11.47 3.76
N ASP A 76 13.18 11.33 2.89
CA ASP A 76 13.20 10.40 1.74
C ASP A 76 13.67 11.07 0.44
N GLY A 77 13.39 12.36 0.27
CA GLY A 77 13.74 13.08 -0.95
C GLY A 77 13.38 14.56 -0.92
N MET A 78 13.49 15.20 -2.08
CA MET A 78 12.94 16.51 -2.36
C MET A 78 11.82 16.43 -3.40
N VAL A 79 10.94 17.42 -3.42
CA VAL A 79 9.85 17.50 -4.39
C VAL A 79 9.93 18.83 -5.14
N LEU A 80 10.00 18.75 -6.46
CA LEU A 80 10.05 19.89 -7.37
C LEU A 80 8.73 19.96 -8.16
N LYS A 81 8.22 21.17 -8.38
CA LYS A 81 7.24 21.43 -9.43
C LYS A 81 7.99 21.51 -10.75
N ILE A 82 7.57 20.71 -11.72
CA ILE A 82 8.11 20.73 -13.08
C ILE A 82 6.98 21.02 -14.06
N ARG A 83 7.35 21.39 -15.28
CA ARG A 83 6.44 21.56 -16.42
C ARG A 83 6.94 20.75 -17.61
N VAL A 84 6.05 20.00 -18.23
CA VAL A 84 6.27 19.25 -19.47
C VAL A 84 5.09 19.57 -20.39
N ASP A 85 5.36 20.09 -21.59
CA ASP A 85 4.33 20.46 -22.59
C ASP A 85 3.13 21.24 -21.99
N ASP A 86 3.44 22.31 -21.27
CA ASP A 86 2.49 23.19 -20.57
C ASP A 86 1.67 22.57 -19.43
N CYS A 87 1.89 21.30 -19.11
CA CYS A 87 1.29 20.63 -17.97
C CYS A 87 2.23 20.69 -16.76
N ASP A 88 1.68 21.02 -15.59
CA ASP A 88 2.43 21.07 -14.34
C ASP A 88 2.39 19.70 -13.63
N TYR A 89 3.56 19.21 -13.21
CA TYR A 89 3.73 17.96 -12.46
C TYR A 89 4.52 18.20 -11.19
N ALA A 90 4.51 17.20 -10.31
CA ALA A 90 5.40 17.14 -9.16
C ALA A 90 6.37 15.97 -9.31
N LEU A 91 7.66 16.29 -9.30
CA LEU A 91 8.78 15.39 -9.42
C LEU A 91 9.39 15.17 -8.03
N LYS A 92 9.26 13.96 -7.49
CA LYS A 92 9.93 13.56 -6.24
C LYS A 92 11.26 12.91 -6.56
N VAL A 93 12.36 13.52 -6.13
CA VAL A 93 13.74 13.01 -6.30
C VAL A 93 14.21 12.44 -4.97
N PHE A 94 14.69 11.20 -4.98
CA PHE A 94 15.10 10.50 -3.76
C PHE A 94 16.57 10.72 -3.44
N TRP A 95 16.92 10.73 -2.15
CA TRP A 95 18.32 10.90 -1.72
C TRP A 95 19.18 9.66 -1.95
N ASP A 96 18.59 8.46 -1.85
CA ASP A 96 19.33 7.20 -1.79
C ASP A 96 19.17 6.39 -3.08
N ASN A 97 20.22 6.35 -3.90
CA ASN A 97 20.28 5.54 -5.12
C ASN A 97 20.53 4.05 -4.86
N HIS A 98 20.91 3.72 -3.63
CA HIS A 98 21.18 2.35 -3.21
C HIS A 98 20.40 2.02 -1.94
N PRO A 99 20.08 0.74 -1.69
CA PRO A 99 19.41 0.35 -0.48
C PRO A 99 20.20 0.79 0.77
N PRO A 100 19.58 1.49 1.73
CA PRO A 100 20.27 1.86 2.96
C PRO A 100 20.59 0.62 3.79
N GLU A 101 21.62 0.70 4.64
CA GLU A 101 22.00 -0.39 5.53
C GLU A 101 20.95 -0.69 6.61
N GLY A 102 21.05 -1.89 7.20
CA GLY A 102 20.24 -2.30 8.35
C GLY A 102 18.73 -2.34 8.08
N MET A 103 17.95 -1.86 9.05
CA MET A 103 16.50 -1.96 9.06
C MET A 103 15.76 -0.80 8.39
N ARG A 104 16.47 0.27 7.96
CA ARG A 104 15.80 1.40 7.30
C ARG A 104 15.19 0.93 5.98
N TYR A 105 13.97 1.32 5.67
CA TYR A 105 13.40 1.01 4.36
C TYR A 105 14.11 1.80 3.26
N TRP A 106 14.07 1.29 2.03
CA TRP A 106 14.53 2.03 0.86
C TRP A 106 13.35 2.82 0.29
N ALA A 107 13.41 4.15 0.41
CA ALA A 107 12.27 5.02 0.15
C ALA A 107 11.73 4.92 -1.28
N VAL A 108 12.61 5.06 -2.28
CA VAL A 108 12.23 4.93 -3.70
C VAL A 108 11.58 3.58 -4.01
N GLN A 109 12.13 2.48 -3.46
CA GLN A 109 11.55 1.15 -3.66
C GLN A 109 10.14 1.05 -3.09
N ARG A 110 9.96 1.48 -1.84
CA ARG A 110 8.63 1.46 -1.18
C ARG A 110 7.63 2.26 -2.00
N GLU A 111 8.02 3.47 -2.39
CA GLU A 111 7.15 4.41 -3.08
C GLU A 111 6.78 3.95 -4.49
N CYS A 112 7.74 3.41 -5.26
CA CYS A 112 7.47 2.80 -6.56
C CYS A 112 6.48 1.63 -6.44
N GLN A 113 6.66 0.75 -5.45
CA GLN A 113 5.78 -0.41 -5.26
C GLN A 113 4.37 0.01 -4.85
N ASN A 114 4.24 0.97 -3.93
CA ASN A 114 2.93 1.50 -3.55
C ASN A 114 2.25 2.22 -4.70
N ALA A 115 2.97 3.07 -5.45
CA ALA A 115 2.43 3.76 -6.61
C ALA A 115 1.96 2.76 -7.69
N SER A 116 2.76 1.75 -8.01
CA SER A 116 2.39 0.68 -8.95
C SER A 116 1.12 -0.04 -8.52
N LEU A 117 0.99 -0.41 -7.25
CA LEU A 117 -0.23 -1.05 -6.72
C LEU A 117 -1.46 -0.14 -6.85
N LEU A 118 -1.36 1.12 -6.42
CA LEU A 118 -2.48 2.06 -6.46
C LEU A 118 -2.96 2.34 -7.89
N GLU A 119 -2.02 2.44 -8.84
CA GLU A 119 -2.35 2.64 -10.24
C GLU A 119 -2.99 1.40 -10.87
N MET A 120 -2.50 0.18 -10.56
CA MET A 120 -3.16 -1.05 -10.99
C MET A 120 -4.56 -1.20 -10.38
N MET A 121 -4.75 -0.84 -9.10
CA MET A 121 -6.07 -0.84 -8.46
C MET A 121 -7.02 0.14 -9.15
N ARG A 122 -6.55 1.36 -9.43
CA ARG A 122 -7.35 2.37 -10.14
C ARG A 122 -7.75 1.86 -11.53
N PHE A 123 -6.78 1.32 -12.28
CA PHE A 123 -7.05 0.74 -13.60
C PHE A 123 -8.09 -0.39 -13.52
N ALA A 124 -7.94 -1.30 -12.55
CA ALA A 124 -8.87 -2.41 -12.33
C ALA A 124 -10.30 -1.94 -12.04
N VAL A 125 -10.46 -0.88 -11.24
CA VAL A 125 -11.78 -0.28 -10.92
C VAL A 125 -12.39 0.40 -12.15
N GLU A 126 -11.58 1.12 -12.94
CA GLU A 126 -12.06 1.92 -14.07
C GLU A 126 -12.33 1.10 -15.34
N ASN A 127 -11.59 0.01 -15.56
CA ASN A 127 -11.59 -0.72 -16.84
C ASN A 127 -12.19 -2.14 -16.76
N SER A 128 -12.57 -2.61 -15.58
CA SER A 128 -13.18 -3.94 -15.45
C SER A 128 -14.71 -3.86 -15.46
N SER A 129 -15.35 -4.75 -16.19
CA SER A 129 -16.80 -5.00 -16.07
C SER A 129 -17.17 -5.73 -14.77
N ASP A 130 -16.20 -6.45 -14.17
CA ASP A 130 -16.42 -7.23 -12.97
C ASP A 130 -16.31 -6.36 -11.74
N SER A 131 -17.29 -6.49 -10.84
CA SER A 131 -17.26 -5.79 -9.56
C SER A 131 -16.19 -6.34 -8.64
N ILE A 132 -15.46 -5.45 -7.97
CA ILE A 132 -14.51 -5.81 -6.91
C ILE A 132 -15.28 -5.94 -5.60
N TRP A 133 -15.21 -7.11 -4.97
CA TRP A 133 -15.84 -7.37 -3.67
C TRP A 133 -14.76 -7.52 -2.61
N LEU A 134 -14.82 -6.70 -1.57
CA LEU A 134 -13.84 -6.66 -0.49
C LEU A 134 -14.44 -7.16 0.82
N HIS A 135 -13.61 -7.81 1.63
CA HIS A 135 -13.93 -8.12 3.01
C HIS A 135 -14.15 -6.80 3.78
N PRO A 136 -15.27 -6.64 4.51
CA PRO A 136 -15.64 -5.35 5.08
C PRO A 136 -14.89 -4.97 6.36
N GLU A 137 -14.35 -5.95 7.07
CA GLU A 137 -13.60 -5.75 8.32
C GLU A 137 -12.29 -6.54 8.33
N PRO A 138 -11.35 -6.27 7.41
CA PRO A 138 -10.10 -7.01 7.36
C PRO A 138 -9.25 -6.68 8.60
N LYS A 139 -8.79 -7.71 9.31
CA LYS A 139 -8.04 -7.57 10.59
C LYS A 139 -6.69 -8.27 10.56
N THR A 140 -6.56 -9.30 9.73
CA THR A 140 -5.35 -10.12 9.65
C THR A 140 -4.52 -9.77 8.41
N PHE A 141 -3.26 -10.22 8.40
CA PHE A 141 -2.42 -10.18 7.21
C PHE A 141 -3.05 -10.92 6.03
N ARG A 142 -3.73 -12.03 6.34
CA ARG A 142 -4.44 -12.84 5.36
C ARG A 142 -5.61 -12.05 4.74
N ASP A 143 -6.40 -11.36 5.55
CA ASP A 143 -7.51 -10.54 5.04
C ASP A 143 -6.99 -9.42 4.14
N ALA A 144 -5.90 -8.74 4.56
CA ALA A 144 -5.22 -7.73 3.75
C ALA A 144 -4.79 -8.27 2.39
N LEU A 145 -4.20 -9.47 2.35
CA LEU A 145 -3.80 -10.12 1.10
C LEU A 145 -4.99 -10.54 0.23
N LEU A 146 -6.07 -11.04 0.83
CA LEU A 146 -7.26 -11.45 0.08
C LEU A 146 -8.00 -10.24 -0.52
N ASN A 147 -8.07 -9.13 0.21
CA ASN A 147 -8.60 -7.89 -0.34
C ASN A 147 -7.70 -7.32 -1.44
N LEU A 148 -6.38 -7.33 -1.26
CA LEU A 148 -5.43 -6.94 -2.31
C LEU A 148 -5.60 -7.82 -3.56
N HIS A 149 -5.76 -9.13 -3.38
CA HIS A 149 -6.00 -10.08 -4.47
C HIS A 149 -7.31 -9.79 -5.21
N ALA A 150 -8.35 -9.31 -4.53
CA ALA A 150 -9.63 -8.99 -5.17
C ALA A 150 -9.51 -7.93 -6.28
N PHE A 151 -8.45 -7.11 -6.28
CA PHE A 151 -8.16 -6.16 -7.35
C PHE A 151 -7.47 -6.78 -8.57
N SER A 152 -6.95 -8.01 -8.50
CA SER A 152 -6.32 -8.68 -9.64
C SER A 152 -7.34 -9.31 -10.59
N ASP A 153 -6.93 -9.64 -11.81
CA ASP A 153 -7.81 -10.32 -12.79
C ASP A 153 -8.39 -11.62 -12.22
N GLU A 154 -7.56 -12.39 -11.53
CA GLU A 154 -7.93 -13.64 -10.87
C GLU A 154 -8.89 -13.40 -9.69
N GLY A 155 -8.65 -12.35 -8.90
CA GLY A 155 -9.54 -11.99 -7.79
C GLY A 155 -10.91 -11.51 -8.24
N ARG A 156 -10.95 -10.64 -9.26
CA ARG A 156 -12.19 -10.13 -9.86
C ARG A 156 -13.02 -11.24 -10.50
N THR A 157 -12.37 -12.22 -11.13
CA THR A 157 -13.05 -13.42 -11.67
C THR A 157 -13.62 -14.27 -10.53
N ARG A 158 -12.87 -14.46 -9.44
CA ARG A 158 -13.25 -15.34 -8.33
C ARG A 158 -14.35 -14.76 -7.43
N GLN A 159 -14.39 -13.45 -7.25
CA GLN A 159 -15.39 -12.73 -6.43
C GLN A 159 -15.58 -13.34 -5.03
N LEU A 160 -14.48 -13.66 -4.35
CA LEU A 160 -14.47 -14.43 -3.10
C LEU A 160 -15.46 -13.90 -2.04
N PHE A 161 -15.58 -12.58 -1.93
CA PHE A 161 -16.39 -11.94 -0.89
C PHE A 161 -17.81 -11.58 -1.32
N ARG A 162 -18.24 -11.88 -2.56
CA ARG A 162 -19.55 -11.44 -3.09
C ARG A 162 -20.74 -11.82 -2.21
N ASN A 163 -20.70 -12.99 -1.60
CA ASN A 163 -21.76 -13.50 -0.73
C ASN A 163 -21.46 -13.30 0.76
N THR A 164 -20.38 -12.60 1.11
CA THR A 164 -20.03 -12.30 2.50
C THR A 164 -20.95 -11.21 3.04
N PRO A 165 -21.60 -11.39 4.21
CA PRO A 165 -22.44 -10.37 4.80
C PRO A 165 -21.69 -9.06 4.98
N GLY A 166 -22.28 -7.97 4.46
CA GLY A 166 -21.68 -6.64 4.55
C GLY A 166 -20.49 -6.40 3.62
N ALA A 167 -20.17 -7.33 2.72
CA ALA A 167 -19.11 -7.16 1.73
C ALA A 167 -19.23 -5.83 0.99
N ILE A 168 -18.09 -5.19 0.77
CA ILE A 168 -18.03 -3.89 0.14
C ILE A 168 -17.84 -4.10 -1.35
N GLN A 169 -18.86 -3.72 -2.12
CA GLN A 169 -18.72 -3.58 -3.56
C GLN A 169 -17.96 -2.29 -3.85
N HIS A 170 -16.78 -2.42 -4.44
CA HIS A 170 -15.95 -1.28 -4.79
C HIS A 170 -16.02 -1.05 -6.31
N ASN A 171 -16.64 0.06 -6.71
CA ASN A 171 -16.86 0.44 -8.11
C ASN A 171 -16.33 1.84 -8.45
N THR A 172 -15.83 2.56 -7.47
CA THR A 172 -15.30 3.92 -7.62
C THR A 172 -14.10 4.08 -6.72
N THR A 173 -12.98 4.49 -7.30
CA THR A 173 -11.78 4.82 -6.54
C THR A 173 -11.95 6.22 -5.97
N PRO A 174 -11.59 6.50 -4.69
CA PRO A 174 -11.46 7.88 -4.26
C PRO A 174 -10.45 8.60 -5.15
N HIS A 175 -10.48 9.93 -5.17
CA HIS A 175 -9.44 10.69 -5.88
C HIS A 175 -8.08 10.36 -5.25
N LEU A 176 -7.28 9.56 -5.94
CA LEU A 176 -5.91 9.24 -5.58
C LEU A 176 -4.99 10.04 -6.49
N ARG A 177 -3.89 10.55 -5.92
CA ARG A 177 -2.87 11.24 -6.70
C ARG A 177 -2.39 10.35 -7.84
N LYS A 178 -2.48 10.82 -9.09
CA LYS A 178 -1.99 10.07 -10.24
C LYS A 178 -0.46 9.98 -10.24
N CYS A 179 0.08 8.80 -10.49
CA CYS A 179 1.49 8.53 -10.76
C CYS A 179 1.69 8.31 -12.27
N TYR A 180 2.66 9.01 -12.86
CA TYR A 180 2.99 8.91 -14.27
C TYR A 180 4.19 8.00 -14.55
N GLY A 181 4.85 7.49 -13.51
CA GLY A 181 5.98 6.57 -13.62
C GLY A 181 7.26 7.10 -13.00
N TRP A 182 8.30 6.26 -13.03
CA TRP A 182 9.63 6.62 -12.56
C TRP A 182 10.50 7.18 -13.69
N THR A 183 11.49 7.98 -13.33
CA THR A 183 12.52 8.47 -14.25
C THR A 183 13.84 8.65 -13.50
N VAL A 184 14.87 9.13 -14.20
CA VAL A 184 16.19 9.42 -13.63
C VAL A 184 16.53 10.87 -13.92
N ILE A 185 17.03 11.58 -12.92
CA ILE A 185 17.43 12.98 -13.03
C ILE A 185 18.90 13.11 -12.67
N SER A 186 19.67 13.78 -13.53
CA SER A 186 21.08 13.96 -13.26
C SER A 186 21.31 14.92 -12.10
N GLY A 187 22.17 14.52 -11.15
CA GLY A 187 22.60 15.39 -10.07
C GLY A 187 23.28 16.66 -10.57
N LYS A 188 23.93 16.61 -11.75
CA LYS A 188 24.52 17.79 -12.40
C LYS A 188 23.46 18.84 -12.72
N GLU A 189 22.31 18.41 -13.23
CA GLU A 189 21.18 19.28 -13.58
C GLU A 189 20.56 19.89 -12.32
N LEU A 190 20.33 19.07 -11.29
CA LEU A 190 19.83 19.54 -9.99
C LEU A 190 20.76 20.57 -9.33
N CYS A 191 22.07 20.34 -9.40
CA CYS A 191 23.08 21.28 -8.90
C CYS A 191 23.19 22.55 -9.76
N ALA A 192 22.77 22.51 -11.03
CA ALA A 192 22.78 23.67 -11.91
C ALA A 192 21.56 24.59 -11.70
N LEU A 193 20.49 24.12 -11.06
CA LEU A 193 19.29 24.92 -10.78
C LEU A 193 19.62 26.25 -10.08
N PRO A 194 18.82 27.32 -10.23
CA PRO A 194 18.93 28.52 -9.41
C PRO A 194 18.94 28.22 -7.90
N SER A 195 19.68 29.00 -7.11
CA SER A 195 19.86 28.79 -5.65
C SER A 195 18.54 28.62 -4.88
N ARG A 196 17.49 29.36 -5.27
CA ARG A 196 16.13 29.26 -4.68
C ARG A 196 15.43 27.91 -4.91
N MET A 197 15.91 27.09 -5.85
CA MET A 197 15.37 25.76 -6.16
C MET A 197 16.30 24.64 -5.73
N ARG A 198 17.55 24.94 -5.35
CA ARG A 198 18.46 23.94 -4.79
C ARG A 198 18.03 23.65 -3.36
N THR A 199 18.00 22.38 -3.00
CA THR A 199 17.96 22.02 -1.58
C THR A 199 19.28 22.38 -0.92
N PRO A 200 19.25 23.10 0.22
CA PRO A 200 20.46 23.30 1.00
C PRO A 200 20.98 21.95 1.50
N GLU A 201 22.26 21.89 1.87
CA GLU A 201 22.75 20.79 2.69
C GLU A 201 21.95 20.78 4.00
N VAL A 202 21.23 19.70 4.26
CA VAL A 202 20.37 19.58 5.45
C VAL A 202 20.75 18.35 6.26
N LYS A 203 20.73 18.51 7.59
CA LYS A 203 20.87 17.41 8.53
C LYS A 203 19.50 16.99 9.01
N LEU A 204 19.00 15.86 8.51
CA LEU A 204 17.71 15.27 8.85
C LEU A 204 17.94 13.97 9.61
N ASP A 205 17.41 13.85 10.83
CA ASP A 205 17.62 12.69 11.71
C ASP A 205 19.10 12.31 11.91
N GLY A 206 19.97 13.32 11.98
CA GLY A 206 21.41 13.11 12.13
C GLY A 206 22.13 12.75 10.83
N ILE A 207 21.40 12.53 9.73
CA ILE A 207 21.92 12.18 8.42
C ILE A 207 22.06 13.45 7.58
N ARG A 208 23.26 13.69 7.04
CA ARG A 208 23.50 14.75 6.06
C ARG A 208 22.90 14.31 4.72
N ARG A 209 22.00 15.12 4.16
CA ARG A 209 21.40 14.94 2.83
C ARG A 209 21.93 16.02 1.89
N GLU A 210 22.43 15.59 0.74
CA GLU A 210 23.04 16.45 -0.28
C GLU A 210 22.91 15.76 -1.66
N ILE A 211 22.74 16.56 -2.71
CA ILE A 211 22.82 16.08 -4.10
C ILE A 211 24.26 16.20 -4.60
N SER A 212 24.80 15.08 -5.06
CA SER A 212 26.08 15.03 -5.74
C SER A 212 25.90 15.34 -7.23
N PRO A 213 26.70 16.24 -7.84
CA PRO A 213 26.64 16.48 -9.29
C PRO A 213 27.18 15.31 -10.14
N LYS A 214 27.68 14.24 -9.51
CA LYS A 214 28.30 13.08 -10.16
C LYS A 214 27.41 11.85 -10.19
N GLU A 215 26.23 11.94 -9.58
CA GLU A 215 25.28 10.83 -9.47
C GLU A 215 24.04 11.15 -10.28
N ASP A 216 23.36 10.11 -10.72
CA ASP A 216 22.02 10.20 -11.27
C ASP A 216 21.04 9.67 -10.22
N TYR A 217 19.93 10.39 -10.03
CA TYR A 217 18.98 10.14 -8.96
C TYR A 217 17.68 9.56 -9.49
N HIS A 218 17.18 8.53 -8.82
CA HIS A 218 15.83 8.05 -9.08
C HIS A 218 14.81 9.14 -8.72
N ALA A 219 13.80 9.27 -9.57
CA ALA A 219 12.69 10.17 -9.35
C ALA A 219 11.36 9.55 -9.79
N ILE A 220 10.25 10.08 -9.25
CA ILE A 220 8.90 9.69 -9.66
C ILE A 220 8.10 10.95 -10.01
N VAL A 221 7.39 10.87 -11.12
CA VAL A 221 6.53 11.95 -11.61
C VAL A 221 5.10 11.68 -11.21
N TYR A 222 4.49 12.66 -10.57
CA TYR A 222 3.13 12.61 -10.07
C TYR A 222 2.33 13.81 -10.54
N GLU A 223 1.02 13.69 -10.41
CA GLU A 223 0.09 14.80 -10.44
C GLU A 223 0.54 15.89 -9.46
N TYR A 224 0.51 17.13 -9.97
CA TYR A 224 0.72 18.31 -9.15
C TYR A 224 -0.57 18.69 -8.41
N VAL A 225 -0.61 18.38 -7.12
CA VAL A 225 -1.70 18.82 -6.24
C VAL A 225 -1.35 20.21 -5.71
N SER A 226 -2.11 21.22 -6.12
CA SER A 226 -1.89 22.60 -5.67
C SER A 226 -2.07 22.72 -4.15
N ASN A 227 -1.17 23.47 -3.53
CA ASN A 227 -1.28 23.84 -2.11
C ASN A 227 -2.16 25.08 -1.96
N THR A 228 -3.39 25.03 -2.49
CA THR A 228 -4.39 26.06 -2.21
C THR A 228 -4.68 26.07 -0.71
N ARG A 229 -5.00 27.23 -0.14
CA ARG A 229 -5.35 27.39 1.29
C ARG A 229 -6.71 26.75 1.64
N CYS A 230 -7.15 25.76 0.87
CA CYS A 230 -8.37 25.02 1.14
C CYS A 230 -8.18 24.19 2.41
N THR A 231 -9.17 24.21 3.28
CA THR A 231 -9.23 23.29 4.42
C THR A 231 -9.35 21.86 3.91
N LEU A 232 -8.56 20.93 4.45
CA LEU A 232 -8.64 19.51 4.12
C LEU A 232 -10.08 19.01 4.28
N SER A 233 -10.68 18.41 3.26
CA SER A 233 -12.00 17.79 3.39
C SER A 233 -11.87 16.52 4.21
N THR A 234 -12.53 16.47 5.37
CA THR A 234 -12.56 15.26 6.22
C THR A 234 -13.09 14.07 5.44
N GLU A 235 -14.09 14.28 4.58
CA GLU A 235 -14.69 13.24 3.74
C GLU A 235 -13.69 12.71 2.70
N ALA A 236 -12.95 13.59 2.02
CA ALA A 236 -11.96 13.18 1.02
C ALA A 236 -10.77 12.43 1.64
N VAL A 237 -10.33 12.87 2.83
CA VAL A 237 -9.29 12.18 3.60
C VAL A 237 -9.80 10.81 4.08
N GLN A 238 -11.01 10.75 4.66
CA GLN A 238 -11.57 9.50 5.17
C GLN A 238 -11.78 8.48 4.04
N ALA A 239 -12.28 8.90 2.88
CA ALA A 239 -12.47 8.01 1.73
C ALA A 239 -11.15 7.37 1.26
N GLN A 240 -10.04 8.11 1.28
CA GLN A 240 -8.71 7.55 0.98
C GLN A 240 -8.21 6.62 2.07
N LEU A 241 -8.35 6.99 3.35
CA LEU A 241 -7.95 6.14 4.47
C LEU A 241 -8.72 4.80 4.47
N ASP A 242 -10.03 4.83 4.23
CA ASP A 242 -10.86 3.64 4.12
C ASP A 242 -10.43 2.77 2.93
N PHE A 243 -10.17 3.39 1.78
CA PHE A 243 -9.65 2.68 0.61
C PHE A 243 -8.31 1.99 0.90
N PHE A 244 -7.35 2.68 1.51
CA PHE A 244 -6.04 2.11 1.83
C PHE A 244 -6.15 0.95 2.83
N TRP A 245 -6.95 1.11 3.87
CA TRP A 245 -7.21 0.03 4.84
C TRP A 245 -7.85 -1.18 4.15
N LEU A 246 -8.91 -0.97 3.37
CA LEU A 246 -9.58 -2.05 2.66
C LEU A 246 -8.65 -2.74 1.64
N ALA A 247 -7.77 -1.99 0.96
CA ALA A 247 -6.80 -2.54 0.02
C ALA A 247 -5.59 -3.24 0.69
N GLY A 248 -5.56 -3.31 2.01
CA GLY A 248 -4.55 -4.07 2.76
C GLY A 248 -3.32 -3.27 3.21
N PHE A 249 -3.31 -1.95 3.02
CA PHE A 249 -2.19 -1.11 3.44
C PHE A 249 -2.25 -0.82 4.94
N CYS A 250 -1.10 -0.84 5.59
CA CYS A 250 -0.91 -0.16 6.87
C CYS A 250 -0.46 1.29 6.61
N LEU A 251 -0.73 2.17 7.57
CA LEU A 251 -0.23 3.55 7.54
C LEU A 251 0.78 3.79 8.67
N VAL A 252 1.82 4.56 8.37
CA VAL A 252 2.64 5.20 9.42
C VAL A 252 1.80 6.27 10.15
N PRO A 253 2.28 6.82 11.28
CA PRO A 253 1.58 7.94 11.92
C PRO A 253 1.30 9.07 10.92
N LEU A 254 0.03 9.48 10.83
CA LEU A 254 -0.42 10.43 9.82
C LEU A 254 0.19 11.82 10.06
N ARG A 255 0.65 12.44 8.98
CA ARG A 255 1.31 13.74 8.98
C ARG A 255 0.51 14.72 8.15
N VAL A 256 0.02 15.80 8.76
CA VAL A 256 -0.82 16.81 8.07
C VAL A 256 -0.13 17.40 6.84
N GLU A 257 1.19 17.55 6.90
CA GLU A 257 2.03 18.06 5.83
C GLU A 257 2.03 17.19 4.57
N ASN A 258 1.67 15.91 4.69
CA ASN A 258 1.59 14.96 3.58
C ASN A 258 0.22 14.93 2.91
N TRP A 259 -0.73 15.77 3.35
CA TRP A 259 -2.04 15.94 2.71
C TRP A 259 -2.14 17.31 2.05
N LYS A 260 -2.51 17.35 0.77
CA LYS A 260 -2.60 18.58 -0.04
C LYS A 260 -3.97 18.76 -0.69
N GLY A 261 -4.23 19.98 -1.15
CA GLY A 261 -5.48 20.34 -1.81
C GLY A 261 -6.69 20.07 -0.91
N THR A 262 -7.69 19.35 -1.44
CA THR A 262 -8.90 18.97 -0.71
C THR A 262 -8.71 17.77 0.22
N GLY A 263 -7.49 17.23 0.35
CA GLY A 263 -7.22 16.08 1.22
C GLY A 263 -6.58 14.90 0.50
N ILE A 264 -5.70 15.14 -0.48
CA ILE A 264 -4.99 14.10 -1.25
C ILE A 264 -3.67 13.77 -0.56
N LEU A 265 -3.41 12.49 -0.30
CA LEU A 265 -2.11 12.04 0.20
C LEU A 265 -1.05 12.22 -0.89
N VAL A 266 0.04 12.92 -0.59
CA VAL A 266 1.11 13.18 -1.56
C VAL A 266 2.38 12.38 -1.31
N ASP A 267 2.57 11.82 -0.12
CA ASP A 267 3.73 10.98 0.19
C ASP A 267 3.34 9.51 0.24
N MET A 268 3.67 8.74 -0.80
CA MET A 268 3.26 7.33 -0.88
C MET A 268 4.16 6.43 -0.02
N ALA A 269 5.25 6.94 0.56
CA ALA A 269 6.08 6.20 1.51
C ALA A 269 5.40 6.02 2.89
N ASP A 270 4.34 6.80 3.17
CA ASP A 270 3.50 6.66 4.36
C ASP A 270 2.65 5.38 4.34
N LEU A 271 2.41 4.84 3.15
CA LEU A 271 1.73 3.56 2.96
C LEU A 271 2.74 2.41 3.09
N ILE A 272 2.28 1.31 3.67
CA ILE A 272 3.05 0.09 3.77
C ILE A 272 2.18 -1.05 3.25
N CYS A 273 2.50 -1.57 2.07
CA CYS A 273 1.75 -2.68 1.48
C CYS A 273 2.11 -4.02 2.16
N PRO A 274 1.28 -5.07 2.02
CA PRO A 274 1.54 -6.39 2.60
C PRO A 274 2.90 -7.02 2.25
N TRP A 275 3.52 -6.59 1.14
CA TRP A 275 4.80 -7.14 0.69
C TRP A 275 6.01 -6.48 1.35
N HIS A 276 5.82 -5.34 2.01
CA HIS A 276 6.90 -4.61 2.66
C HIS A 276 7.25 -5.22 4.02
N ALA A 277 8.54 -5.17 4.36
CA ALA A 277 9.02 -5.69 5.64
C ALA A 277 8.35 -5.00 6.85
N GLY A 278 7.99 -3.72 6.71
CA GLY A 278 7.39 -2.92 7.77
C GLY A 278 5.88 -3.08 7.95
N TRP A 279 5.23 -4.01 7.25
CA TRP A 279 3.81 -4.29 7.46
C TRP A 279 3.63 -5.08 8.76
N PHE A 280 2.70 -4.65 9.61
CA PHE A 280 2.41 -5.29 10.90
C PHE A 280 0.92 -5.22 11.21
N SER A 281 0.36 -6.29 11.78
CA SER A 281 -1.05 -6.36 12.17
C SER A 281 -1.43 -5.24 13.15
N SER A 282 -0.54 -4.90 14.08
CA SER A 282 -0.73 -3.82 15.05
C SER A 282 -0.85 -2.42 14.42
N ARG A 283 -0.46 -2.25 13.15
CA ARG A 283 -0.64 -1.02 12.38
C ARG A 283 -1.74 -1.13 11.32
N TYR A 284 -2.31 -2.33 11.15
CA TYR A 284 -3.34 -2.60 10.19
C TYR A 284 -4.72 -2.39 10.81
N GLY A 285 -5.30 -1.24 10.54
CA GLY A 285 -6.62 -0.89 11.04
C GLY A 285 -7.16 0.37 10.38
N GLN A 286 -8.48 0.53 10.45
CA GLN A 286 -9.15 1.72 9.99
C GLN A 286 -8.66 2.95 10.76
N ARG A 287 -8.39 4.05 10.05
CA ARG A 287 -7.92 5.32 10.62
C ARG A 287 -8.99 6.40 10.49
N ASP A 288 -8.95 7.38 11.38
CA ASP A 288 -9.89 8.49 11.37
C ASP A 288 -9.23 9.74 10.78
N ALA A 289 -9.90 10.40 9.84
CA ALA A 289 -9.42 11.64 9.22
C ALA A 289 -9.13 12.78 10.22
N ARG A 290 -9.74 12.76 11.42
CA ARG A 290 -9.46 13.72 12.51
C ARG A 290 -8.04 13.59 13.05
N GLU A 291 -7.43 12.41 12.95
CA GLU A 291 -6.03 12.20 13.34
C GLU A 291 -5.07 13.04 12.49
N VAL A 292 -5.42 13.30 11.22
CA VAL A 292 -4.62 14.14 10.31
C VAL A 292 -4.63 15.60 10.74
N ARG A 293 -5.76 16.10 11.25
CA ARG A 293 -5.92 17.51 11.62
C ARG A 293 -5.24 17.86 12.94
N GLY A 294 -4.89 16.86 13.74
CA GLY A 294 -4.43 17.08 15.12
C GLY A 294 -5.56 17.49 16.07
N ASP A 295 -6.82 17.30 15.67
CA ASP A 295 -8.01 17.63 16.47
C ASP A 295 -8.23 16.68 17.66
N ASN A 296 -7.26 15.79 17.92
CA ASN A 296 -7.26 14.85 19.05
C ASN A 296 -6.97 15.59 20.37
N ASN A 297 -7.90 16.45 20.78
CA ASN A 297 -8.10 16.73 22.19
C ASN A 297 -8.55 15.43 22.85
N ASN A 298 -7.81 14.97 23.86
CA ASN A 298 -8.05 13.79 24.69
C ASN A 298 -9.46 13.75 25.32
N SER A 299 -10.49 13.45 24.54
CA SER A 299 -11.72 12.83 25.03
C SER A 299 -11.69 11.39 24.52
N SER A 300 -11.48 10.45 25.44
CA SER A 300 -11.61 9.02 25.23
C SER A 300 -12.92 8.68 24.52
N ILE A 301 -12.86 8.52 23.19
CA ILE A 301 -13.90 7.87 22.39
C ILE A 301 -13.51 6.39 22.34
N SER A 302 -14.02 5.62 23.29
CA SER A 302 -14.35 4.23 23.03
C SER A 302 -15.37 4.23 21.88
N VAL A 303 -14.98 3.72 20.71
CA VAL A 303 -15.88 3.54 19.57
C VAL A 303 -16.86 2.42 19.92
N GLU A 304 -17.90 2.76 20.67
CA GLU A 304 -19.10 1.94 20.78
C GLU A 304 -20.05 2.41 19.69
N ARG A 305 -20.05 1.69 18.56
CA ARG A 305 -20.96 1.96 17.43
C ARG A 305 -22.40 1.74 17.89
N ALA A 306 -23.14 2.84 18.07
CA ALA A 306 -24.58 2.81 18.29
C ALA A 306 -25.29 2.23 17.04
N ARG A 307 -25.96 1.09 17.20
CA ARG A 307 -27.06 0.70 16.31
C ARG A 307 -28.20 1.69 16.49
N ILE A 308 -28.73 2.22 15.39
CA ILE A 308 -29.94 3.03 15.39
C ILE A 308 -31.11 2.14 15.84
N THR A 309 -31.71 2.44 16.98
CA THR A 309 -32.99 1.87 17.45
C THR A 309 -33.70 2.95 18.30
N PRO A 310 -35.04 3.13 18.20
CA PRO A 310 -35.70 4.37 18.60
C PRO A 310 -35.86 4.53 20.13
N LEU A 311 -35.82 5.81 20.53
CA LEU A 311 -35.82 6.35 21.90
C LEU A 311 -36.99 5.87 22.78
N GLN A 312 -36.65 5.52 24.03
CA GLN A 312 -37.55 5.59 25.19
C GLN A 312 -36.95 6.47 26.31
N PRO A 313 -37.76 7.07 27.21
CA PRO A 313 -37.33 8.15 28.09
C PRO A 313 -36.63 7.67 29.36
N LEU A 314 -35.57 8.39 29.72
CA LEU A 314 -34.71 8.19 30.90
C LEU A 314 -35.40 8.55 32.23
N LYS A 315 -35.16 7.72 33.26
CA LYS A 315 -35.29 8.08 34.69
C LYS A 315 -33.94 8.56 35.24
N PRO A 316 -33.90 9.47 36.24
CA PRO A 316 -32.65 9.95 36.82
C PRO A 316 -32.15 9.03 37.94
N SER A 317 -30.84 8.76 37.97
CA SER A 317 -30.19 7.98 39.03
C SER A 317 -28.92 8.67 39.55
N MET A 318 -28.90 8.74 40.88
CA MET A 318 -27.95 9.28 41.85
C MET A 318 -26.45 9.14 41.58
N CYS A 319 -25.69 10.16 42.02
CA CYS A 319 -24.23 10.17 42.14
C CYS A 319 -23.73 9.17 43.20
N PRO A 320 -22.62 8.43 42.94
CA PRO A 320 -21.87 7.79 44.00
C PRO A 320 -20.54 8.50 44.29
N ALA A 321 -20.07 8.23 45.50
CA ALA A 321 -18.98 8.85 46.21
C ALA A 321 -17.60 8.75 45.53
N VAL A 322 -16.78 9.77 45.80
CA VAL A 322 -15.38 9.90 45.38
C VAL A 322 -14.55 8.79 46.02
N MET A 323 -14.22 7.75 45.25
CA MET A 323 -13.17 6.79 45.63
C MET A 323 -11.79 7.40 45.35
N ASN A 324 -10.89 7.30 46.32
CA ASN A 324 -9.48 7.68 46.19
C ASN A 324 -8.80 6.84 45.09
N GLN A 325 -8.54 7.45 43.94
CA GLN A 325 -7.85 6.80 42.84
C GLN A 325 -6.36 6.61 43.14
N PRO A 326 -5.77 5.45 42.81
CA PRO A 326 -4.34 5.19 42.94
C PRO A 326 -3.52 6.16 42.07
N LYS A 327 -2.42 6.70 42.64
CA LYS A 327 -1.54 7.68 41.98
C LYS A 327 -0.09 7.21 42.02
N CYS A 328 0.63 7.38 40.91
CA CYS A 328 2.07 7.17 40.81
C CYS A 328 2.84 8.43 41.21
N THR A 329 4.11 8.31 41.60
CA THR A 329 4.99 9.46 41.91
C THR A 329 5.31 10.33 40.70
N CYS A 330 5.06 9.85 39.47
CA CYS A 330 5.07 10.67 38.25
C CYS A 330 3.79 11.50 38.06
N SER A 331 2.89 11.52 39.05
CA SER A 331 1.59 12.22 39.06
C SER A 331 0.51 11.63 38.15
N ALA A 332 0.74 10.50 37.50
CA ALA A 332 -0.30 9.75 36.77
C ALA A 332 -1.34 9.15 37.73
N ILE A 333 -2.61 9.21 37.35
CA ILE A 333 -3.76 8.73 38.13
C ILE A 333 -4.37 7.54 37.39
N PHE A 334 -4.69 6.47 38.12
CA PHE A 334 -5.13 5.20 37.57
C PHE A 334 -6.53 4.82 38.06
N GLN A 335 -7.31 4.17 37.20
CA GLN A 335 -8.66 3.75 37.54
C GLN A 335 -8.67 2.58 38.52
N THR A 336 -7.70 1.67 38.36
CA THR A 336 -7.54 0.50 39.24
C THR A 336 -6.11 0.42 39.79
N LYS A 337 -5.94 -0.40 40.83
CA LYS A 337 -4.62 -0.67 41.41
C LYS A 337 -3.74 -1.48 40.44
N ASP A 338 -4.36 -2.35 39.63
CA ASP A 338 -3.65 -3.19 38.65
C ASP A 338 -3.06 -2.35 37.50
N ASP A 339 -3.74 -1.27 37.10
CA ASP A 339 -3.22 -0.32 36.11
C ASP A 339 -1.99 0.43 36.65
N LEU A 340 -2.02 0.84 37.93
CA LEU A 340 -0.87 1.46 38.59
C LEU A 340 0.29 0.46 38.70
N GLU A 341 0.03 -0.80 39.03
CA GLU A 341 1.06 -1.82 39.17
C GLU A 341 1.71 -2.18 37.82
N THR A 342 0.91 -2.24 36.75
CA THR A 342 1.39 -2.39 35.37
C THR A 342 2.29 -1.21 34.98
N HIS A 343 1.83 0.03 35.23
CA HIS A 343 2.60 1.24 34.96
C HIS A 343 3.93 1.33 35.75
N LEU A 344 3.93 0.87 37.01
CA LEU A 344 5.14 0.85 37.84
C LEU A 344 6.15 -0.19 37.33
N ASN A 345 5.68 -1.35 36.87
CA ASN A 345 6.53 -2.38 36.27
C ASN A 345 7.13 -1.92 34.93
N GLU A 346 6.34 -1.24 34.10
CA GLU A 346 6.81 -0.65 32.84
C GLU A 346 7.87 0.45 33.07
N ASN A 347 7.67 1.31 34.07
CA ASN A 347 8.65 2.34 34.43
C ASN A 347 9.92 1.78 35.10
N ALA A 348 9.82 0.66 35.83
CA ALA A 348 10.99 -0.02 36.41
C ALA A 348 11.93 -0.54 35.31
N GLU A 349 11.36 -1.07 34.22
CA GLU A 349 12.13 -1.50 33.04
C GLU A 349 12.73 -0.30 32.27
N GLN A 350 12.02 0.83 32.17
CA GLN A 350 12.60 2.06 31.59
C GLN A 350 13.80 2.60 32.40
N ARG A 351 13.74 2.55 33.74
CA ARG A 351 14.88 2.98 34.59
C ARG A 351 16.10 2.06 34.44
N ARG A 352 15.90 0.75 34.23
CA ARG A 352 16.98 -0.19 33.92
C ARG A 352 17.67 0.11 32.60
N VAL A 353 16.91 0.53 31.58
CA VAL A 353 17.46 0.88 30.26
C VAL A 353 18.18 2.23 30.27
N SER A 354 17.67 3.22 31.03
CA SER A 354 18.26 4.57 31.09
C SER A 354 19.56 4.62 31.90
N PHE A 355 19.72 3.77 32.92
CA PHE A 355 20.98 3.63 33.67
C PHE A 355 22.14 3.08 32.82
N MET A 356 21.87 2.50 31.65
CA MET A 356 22.89 1.96 30.74
C MET A 356 23.41 2.95 29.68
N ARG A 357 22.93 4.20 29.64
CA ARG A 357 23.27 5.16 28.55
C ARG A 357 23.97 6.46 28.98
N THR A 358 24.35 6.63 30.25
CA THR A 358 25.02 7.87 30.69
C THR A 358 26.43 7.58 31.22
N PRO A 359 27.52 7.95 30.52
CA PRO A 359 28.85 7.94 31.10
C PRO A 359 29.03 9.18 31.98
N LEU A 360 29.05 8.99 33.30
CA LEU A 360 29.50 10.01 34.25
C LEU A 360 31.03 10.14 34.13
N PHE A 361 31.49 11.31 33.70
CA PHE A 361 32.87 11.76 33.85
C PHE A 361 33.10 12.15 35.31
N LEU A 362 33.96 11.43 36.04
CA LEU A 362 34.63 11.94 37.25
C LEU A 362 36.05 11.35 37.38
N PRO A 363 36.96 12.08 38.05
CA PRO A 363 38.40 12.01 37.81
C PRO A 363 39.13 10.99 38.70
N ASP A 364 40.37 10.77 38.27
CA ASP A 364 41.42 9.91 38.81
C ASP A 364 41.61 9.97 40.34
N PRO A 365 41.75 8.81 41.02
CA PRO A 365 42.50 8.75 42.26
C PRO A 365 43.59 7.68 42.24
N THR A 366 44.80 8.14 42.53
CA THR A 366 45.96 7.36 42.94
C THR A 366 45.87 6.92 44.40
N ALA A 367 46.55 5.79 44.70
CA ALA A 367 47.03 5.28 46.00
C ALA A 367 46.05 4.51 46.93
N CYS A 368 46.25 3.19 47.06
CA CYS A 368 46.84 2.53 48.24
C CYS A 368 46.81 0.98 48.12
N GLN A 369 47.87 0.35 48.65
CA GLN A 369 48.22 -1.08 48.58
C GLN A 369 47.53 -1.96 49.64
N ALA A 370 47.38 -3.27 49.34
CA ALA A 370 47.62 -4.47 50.20
C ALA A 370 46.76 -5.66 49.67
N SER A 371 47.28 -6.68 48.98
CA SER A 371 48.09 -7.86 49.38
C SER A 371 47.26 -9.15 49.62
N MET A 372 47.80 -10.28 49.11
CA MET A 372 47.54 -11.71 49.42
C MET A 372 46.58 -12.54 48.51
N PRO A 373 46.83 -13.88 48.34
CA PRO A 373 46.93 -14.51 47.02
C PRO A 373 45.83 -15.54 46.66
N ALA A 374 45.79 -15.87 45.37
CA ALA A 374 44.88 -16.83 44.73
C ALA A 374 45.15 -18.32 45.05
N ARG A 375 44.09 -19.14 44.95
CA ARG A 375 44.15 -20.59 44.69
C ARG A 375 43.35 -20.91 43.42
N PRO A 376 43.85 -21.77 42.50
CA PRO A 376 43.16 -22.08 41.26
C PRO A 376 42.21 -23.26 41.41
N VAL A 377 40.97 -23.13 40.93
CA VAL A 377 40.06 -24.26 40.71
C VAL A 377 39.94 -24.48 39.20
N ARG A 378 40.47 -25.63 38.75
CA ARG A 378 40.24 -26.19 37.42
C ARG A 378 38.76 -26.54 37.27
N VAL A 379 38.05 -25.89 36.35
CA VAL A 379 36.75 -26.38 35.85
C VAL A 379 36.90 -26.73 34.38
N ARG A 380 36.58 -27.98 34.07
CA ARG A 380 36.62 -28.61 32.75
C ARG A 380 35.56 -27.99 31.83
N ASN A 381 35.98 -27.74 30.58
CA ASN A 381 35.12 -27.46 29.43
C ASN A 381 34.05 -28.56 29.22
N ARG A 382 32.79 -28.14 29.13
CA ARG A 382 31.72 -28.86 28.43
C ARG A 382 30.92 -27.84 27.61
N SER A 383 31.40 -27.55 26.40
CA SER A 383 30.66 -26.77 25.40
C SER A 383 30.79 -27.41 24.02
N GLN A 384 30.11 -28.54 23.83
CA GLN A 384 29.81 -29.08 22.50
C GLN A 384 28.46 -29.76 22.55
N ARG A 385 27.38 -28.98 22.42
CA ARG A 385 26.04 -29.38 21.96
C ARG A 385 25.09 -28.18 22.00
N SER A 386 25.23 -27.25 21.05
CA SER A 386 24.14 -26.31 20.70
C SER A 386 24.37 -25.60 19.34
N ARG A 387 25.18 -26.17 18.45
CA ARG A 387 25.49 -25.56 17.13
C ARG A 387 24.56 -26.01 16.00
N SER A 388 23.63 -26.94 16.21
CA SER A 388 22.79 -27.48 15.12
C SER A 388 21.35 -26.93 15.08
N SER A 389 20.87 -26.26 16.14
CA SER A 389 19.44 -25.90 16.24
C SER A 389 19.08 -24.58 15.55
N VAL A 390 20.05 -23.69 15.33
CA VAL A 390 19.80 -22.32 14.84
C VAL A 390 19.74 -22.23 13.30
N GLY A 391 20.45 -23.11 12.59
CA GLY A 391 20.33 -23.22 11.13
C GLY A 391 19.00 -23.82 10.67
N ILE A 392 18.42 -24.72 11.47
CA ILE A 392 17.17 -25.43 11.15
C ILE A 392 15.96 -24.48 11.15
N LEU A 393 15.91 -23.51 12.07
CA LEU A 393 14.78 -22.58 12.18
C LEU A 393 14.77 -21.49 11.09
N SER A 394 15.94 -21.07 10.58
CA SER A 394 16.01 -20.06 9.51
C SER A 394 15.59 -20.65 8.17
N ASN A 395 16.01 -21.88 7.85
CA ASN A 395 15.58 -22.56 6.63
C ASN A 395 14.08 -22.85 6.67
N ALA A 396 13.54 -23.21 7.84
CA ALA A 396 12.10 -23.43 8.01
C ALA A 396 11.25 -22.18 7.68
N CYS A 397 11.73 -20.96 7.92
CA CYS A 397 10.94 -19.74 7.64
C CYS A 397 10.85 -19.44 6.14
N ASP A 398 11.96 -19.60 5.40
CA ASP A 398 11.96 -19.43 3.94
C ASP A 398 11.19 -20.58 3.26
N GLU A 399 11.34 -21.80 3.78
CA GLU A 399 10.55 -22.97 3.34
C GLU A 399 9.06 -22.81 3.63
N LEU A 400 8.65 -22.21 4.77
CA LEU A 400 7.25 -21.97 5.10
C LEU A 400 6.63 -20.87 4.22
N ARG A 401 7.40 -19.84 3.83
CA ARG A 401 6.94 -18.84 2.87
C ARG A 401 6.79 -19.45 1.47
N GLU A 402 7.78 -20.20 1.02
CA GLU A 402 7.71 -20.90 -0.27
C GLU A 402 6.60 -21.97 -0.27
N PHE A 403 6.38 -22.65 0.85
CA PHE A 403 5.29 -23.59 1.03
C PHE A 403 3.93 -22.90 1.04
N SER A 404 3.77 -21.79 1.77
CA SER A 404 2.55 -20.98 1.76
C SER A 404 2.23 -20.48 0.34
N ASP A 405 3.24 -20.04 -0.40
CA ASP A 405 3.10 -19.61 -1.78
C ASP A 405 2.69 -20.78 -2.69
N ARG A 406 3.35 -21.94 -2.57
CA ARG A 406 2.98 -23.15 -3.31
C ARG A 406 1.60 -23.67 -2.95
N GLN A 407 1.17 -23.56 -1.70
CA GLN A 407 -0.17 -23.98 -1.26
C GLN A 407 -1.24 -23.01 -1.77
N LEU A 408 -0.97 -21.70 -1.74
CA LEU A 408 -1.84 -20.71 -2.37
C LEU A 408 -1.97 -21.01 -3.87
N ASP A 409 -0.85 -21.21 -4.57
CA ASP A 409 -0.82 -21.54 -6.00
C ASP A 409 -1.51 -22.89 -6.29
N THR A 410 -1.36 -23.89 -5.42
CA THR A 410 -2.03 -25.20 -5.54
C THR A 410 -3.54 -25.05 -5.33
N THR A 411 -3.95 -24.25 -4.36
CA THR A 411 -5.38 -23.99 -4.08
C THR A 411 -6.02 -23.22 -5.23
N LEU A 412 -5.32 -22.21 -5.76
CA LEU A 412 -5.74 -21.45 -6.94
C LEU A 412 -5.77 -22.34 -8.21
N GLY A 413 -4.78 -23.21 -8.39
CA GLY A 413 -4.68 -24.13 -9.53
C GLY A 413 -5.74 -25.24 -9.53
N LYS A 414 -6.06 -25.81 -8.37
CA LYS A 414 -7.13 -26.81 -8.23
C LYS A 414 -8.52 -26.23 -8.54
N SER A 415 -8.75 -24.96 -8.23
CA SER A 415 -9.98 -24.27 -8.61
C SER A 415 -10.12 -24.13 -10.12
N LYS A 416 -9.02 -23.82 -10.83
CA LYS A 416 -8.99 -23.68 -12.29
C LYS A 416 -9.22 -25.00 -13.03
N LYS A 417 -8.76 -26.12 -12.44
CA LYS A 417 -9.02 -27.46 -12.98
C LYS A 417 -10.50 -27.84 -12.87
N ARG A 418 -11.15 -27.58 -11.73
CA ARG A 418 -12.59 -27.84 -11.55
C ARG A 418 -13.46 -27.05 -12.54
N THR A 419 -13.15 -25.78 -12.78
CA THR A 419 -13.88 -24.98 -13.77
C THR A 419 -13.67 -25.46 -15.21
N SER A 420 -12.53 -26.07 -15.52
CA SER A 420 -12.28 -26.67 -16.84
C SER A 420 -13.04 -27.98 -17.01
N ASP A 421 -13.04 -28.83 -15.99
CA ASP A 421 -13.74 -30.11 -16.00
C ASP A 421 -15.27 -29.91 -16.03
N GLU A 422 -15.80 -28.86 -15.36
CA GLU A 422 -17.22 -28.46 -15.42
C GLU A 422 -17.60 -27.91 -16.81
N ALA A 423 -16.75 -27.07 -17.42
CA ALA A 423 -16.98 -26.57 -18.78
C ALA A 423 -16.91 -27.67 -19.86
N GLU A 424 -16.07 -28.69 -19.66
CA GLU A 424 -15.99 -29.87 -20.53
C GLU A 424 -17.25 -30.74 -20.39
N MET A 425 -17.75 -30.94 -19.17
CA MET A 425 -19.03 -31.62 -18.94
C MET A 425 -20.21 -30.88 -19.59
N ASP A 426 -20.26 -29.55 -19.50
CA ASP A 426 -21.32 -28.74 -20.12
C ASP A 426 -21.26 -28.76 -21.66
N ALA A 427 -20.05 -28.79 -22.23
CA ALA A 427 -19.84 -28.93 -23.67
C ALA A 427 -20.30 -30.31 -24.20
N ASP A 428 -20.08 -31.37 -23.41
CA ASP A 428 -20.57 -32.71 -23.73
C ASP A 428 -22.09 -32.81 -23.64
N VAL A 429 -22.72 -32.17 -22.64
CA VAL A 429 -24.18 -32.07 -22.53
C VAL A 429 -24.77 -31.32 -23.73
N LEU A 430 -24.17 -30.21 -24.16
CA LEU A 430 -24.55 -29.48 -25.37
C LEU A 430 -24.39 -30.33 -26.63
N ASN A 431 -23.30 -31.10 -26.76
CA ASN A 431 -23.09 -31.99 -27.89
C ASN A 431 -24.11 -33.14 -27.95
N VAL A 432 -24.52 -33.68 -26.80
CA VAL A 432 -25.59 -34.69 -26.72
C VAL A 432 -26.93 -34.07 -27.13
N GLN A 433 -27.21 -32.83 -26.73
CA GLN A 433 -28.46 -32.14 -27.06
C GLN A 433 -28.53 -31.72 -28.55
N VAL A 434 -27.40 -31.34 -29.16
CA VAL A 434 -27.30 -31.08 -30.60
C VAL A 434 -27.44 -32.37 -31.42
N LYS A 435 -26.89 -33.50 -30.95
CA LYS A 435 -27.09 -34.81 -31.60
C LYS A 435 -28.55 -35.28 -31.51
N ALA A 436 -29.20 -35.09 -30.37
CA ALA A 436 -30.63 -35.38 -30.21
C ALA A 436 -31.51 -34.50 -31.12
N SER A 437 -31.12 -33.24 -31.31
CA SER A 437 -31.84 -32.32 -32.21
C SER A 437 -31.65 -32.67 -33.69
N ARG A 438 -30.46 -33.17 -34.09
CA ARG A 438 -30.22 -33.65 -35.48
C ARG A 438 -31.04 -34.89 -35.82
N HIS A 439 -31.21 -35.84 -34.90
CA HIS A 439 -32.07 -37.01 -35.14
C HIS A 439 -33.56 -36.66 -35.25
N ASN A 440 -34.02 -35.59 -34.59
CA ASN A 440 -35.40 -35.12 -34.73
C ASN A 440 -35.64 -34.38 -36.07
N ILE A 441 -34.62 -33.73 -36.63
CA ILE A 441 -34.71 -33.06 -37.95
C ILE A 441 -34.68 -34.11 -39.08
N GLU A 442 -33.83 -35.14 -38.98
CA GLU A 442 -33.79 -36.25 -39.96
C GLU A 442 -35.08 -37.08 -39.96
N ALA A 443 -35.76 -37.19 -38.81
CA ALA A 443 -37.10 -37.81 -38.73
C ALA A 443 -38.21 -36.93 -39.34
N SER A 444 -38.01 -35.61 -39.39
CA SER A 444 -38.97 -34.67 -39.99
C SER A 444 -38.81 -34.53 -41.50
N GLU A 445 -37.61 -34.71 -42.05
CA GLU A 445 -37.36 -34.63 -43.50
C GLU A 445 -37.85 -35.87 -44.27
N GLN A 446 -37.99 -37.03 -43.61
CA GLN A 446 -38.61 -38.21 -44.22
C GLN A 446 -40.13 -38.15 -44.37
N ALA A 447 -40.80 -37.14 -43.78
CA ALA A 447 -42.25 -36.96 -43.87
C ALA A 447 -42.70 -35.93 -44.92
N HIS A 448 -41.79 -35.38 -45.73
CA HIS A 448 -42.10 -34.27 -46.65
C HIS A 448 -41.57 -34.47 -48.08
N THR A 449 -41.82 -35.64 -48.67
CA THR A 449 -41.64 -35.86 -50.12
C THR A 449 -42.85 -36.54 -50.75
N GLN A 450 -43.94 -35.79 -50.89
CA GLN A 450 -44.96 -36.09 -51.88
C GLN A 450 -45.72 -34.80 -52.21
N TYR A 451 -45.36 -34.11 -53.29
CA TYR A 451 -46.27 -33.38 -54.21
C TYR A 451 -45.45 -32.73 -55.36
N HIS A 452 -45.89 -33.01 -56.59
CA HIS A 452 -45.36 -32.55 -57.88
C HIS A 452 -45.81 -31.11 -58.23
N HIS A 453 -45.01 -30.32 -58.97
CA HIS A 453 -45.19 -30.04 -60.42
C HIS A 453 -44.18 -29.00 -61.00
N PRO A 454 -43.96 -28.97 -62.33
CA PRO A 454 -42.90 -28.23 -63.03
C PRO A 454 -43.40 -27.01 -63.82
N VAL A 455 -42.55 -25.99 -64.05
CA VAL A 455 -42.71 -24.98 -65.12
C VAL A 455 -41.34 -24.51 -65.67
N ASP A 456 -41.37 -24.19 -66.96
CA ASP A 456 -40.36 -23.97 -68.01
C ASP A 456 -39.34 -22.79 -67.92
N LYS A 457 -38.19 -23.03 -68.59
CA LYS A 457 -37.40 -22.22 -69.57
C LYS A 457 -37.03 -20.72 -69.33
N VAL A 458 -35.71 -20.45 -69.17
CA VAL A 458 -34.70 -19.78 -70.09
C VAL A 458 -35.14 -18.53 -70.90
N PRO A 459 -34.31 -17.49 -71.27
CA PRO A 459 -32.83 -17.32 -71.28
C PRO A 459 -32.18 -15.95 -70.87
N ASP A 460 -30.86 -16.03 -70.65
CA ASP A 460 -29.69 -15.20 -71.10
C ASP A 460 -29.64 -13.64 -71.15
N GLY A 461 -28.63 -13.12 -70.43
CA GLY A 461 -27.59 -12.20 -70.95
C GLY A 461 -27.69 -10.68 -70.65
N PRO A 462 -26.61 -9.88 -70.87
CA PRO A 462 -25.27 -10.05 -70.30
C PRO A 462 -24.64 -8.74 -69.73
N THR A 463 -23.57 -8.93 -68.94
CA THR A 463 -22.37 -8.07 -68.68
C THR A 463 -22.35 -6.57 -69.04
N THR A 464 -21.93 -5.72 -68.09
CA THR A 464 -21.03 -4.58 -68.39
C THR A 464 -20.13 -4.23 -67.19
N ASN A 465 -18.82 -4.23 -67.44
CA ASN A 465 -17.74 -3.71 -66.60
C ASN A 465 -17.67 -2.18 -66.72
N MET A 466 -17.34 -1.45 -65.64
CA MET A 466 -16.27 -0.43 -65.70
C MET A 466 -15.82 0.12 -64.33
N SER A 467 -14.54 -0.17 -64.06
CA SER A 467 -13.47 0.58 -63.40
C SER A 467 -13.69 2.02 -62.85
N THR A 468 -13.17 2.19 -61.62
CA THR A 468 -12.31 3.29 -61.09
C THR A 468 -12.71 4.75 -61.28
N TYR A 469 -12.74 5.51 -60.17
CA TYR A 469 -11.80 6.62 -59.91
C TYR A 469 -11.75 6.95 -58.41
N ASN A 470 -10.53 7.17 -57.92
CA ASN A 470 -10.18 7.73 -56.62
C ASN A 470 -10.74 9.15 -56.43
N THR A 471 -11.06 9.52 -55.19
CA THR A 471 -10.53 10.75 -54.57
C THR A 471 -10.82 10.78 -53.07
N SER A 472 -9.75 10.94 -52.27
CA SER A 472 -9.84 11.37 -50.88
C SER A 472 -10.02 12.89 -50.85
N VAL A 473 -10.86 13.38 -49.93
CA VAL A 473 -10.74 14.74 -49.37
C VAL A 473 -11.17 14.67 -47.91
N ASN A 474 -10.32 15.25 -47.07
CA ASN A 474 -10.48 15.48 -45.64
C ASN A 474 -11.76 16.24 -45.29
N GLY A 475 -12.29 16.01 -44.10
CA GLY A 475 -13.33 16.85 -43.51
C GLY A 475 -13.46 16.65 -42.01
N LEU A 476 -12.79 17.51 -41.24
CA LEU A 476 -13.15 17.86 -39.86
C LEU A 476 -14.65 18.16 -39.74
N GLY A 477 -15.27 17.83 -38.61
CA GLY A 477 -16.56 18.43 -38.26
C GLY A 477 -17.32 17.72 -37.14
N SER A 478 -17.01 18.12 -35.92
CA SER A 478 -17.86 18.09 -34.72
C SER A 478 -19.39 18.07 -34.95
N TYR A 479 -20.11 17.24 -34.21
CA TYR A 479 -21.52 17.44 -33.88
C TYR A 479 -21.74 17.45 -32.36
N LEU A 480 -22.29 18.58 -31.89
CA LEU A 480 -22.99 18.76 -30.62
C LEU A 480 -24.43 18.25 -30.74
N ALA A 481 -24.97 17.83 -29.60
CA ALA A 481 -26.41 17.74 -29.25
C ALA A 481 -27.25 16.77 -30.11
N GLY A 482 -28.18 15.98 -29.61
CA GLY A 482 -29.07 16.14 -28.46
C GLY A 482 -30.42 15.59 -28.91
N GLY A 483 -31.03 14.72 -28.10
CA GLY A 483 -32.36 14.14 -28.34
C GLY A 483 -32.48 12.89 -27.49
N SER A 484 -33.07 12.89 -26.29
CA SER A 484 -34.47 13.17 -25.90
C SER A 484 -35.48 12.21 -26.55
N GLY A 485 -35.99 11.29 -25.73
CA GLY A 485 -37.30 10.65 -25.87
C GLY A 485 -37.28 9.31 -26.61
N GLU A 486 -37.47 8.22 -25.90
CA GLU A 486 -38.79 7.60 -25.76
C GLU A 486 -38.73 6.34 -24.89
N THR A 487 -39.51 6.38 -23.81
CA THR A 487 -39.90 5.26 -22.96
C THR A 487 -40.79 4.29 -23.74
N MET A 488 -40.38 3.03 -23.84
CA MET A 488 -41.31 1.92 -24.06
C MET A 488 -41.26 0.96 -22.87
N SER A 489 -42.37 0.95 -22.14
CA SER A 489 -42.75 -0.03 -21.14
C SER A 489 -43.26 -1.29 -21.84
N LEU A 490 -42.63 -2.45 -21.60
CA LEU A 490 -43.20 -3.75 -21.94
C LEU A 490 -43.07 -4.73 -20.78
N GLY A 491 -44.22 -5.00 -20.15
CA GLY A 491 -44.76 -6.33 -19.88
C GLY A 491 -43.89 -7.32 -19.11
N LEU A 492 -44.13 -7.39 -17.80
CA LEU A 492 -43.85 -8.57 -16.97
C LEU A 492 -44.62 -9.80 -17.49
N THR A 493 -43.91 -10.89 -17.75
CA THR A 493 -44.45 -12.26 -17.69
C THR A 493 -43.67 -13.06 -16.66
N GLN A 494 -44.37 -13.39 -15.58
CA GLN A 494 -43.89 -14.08 -14.40
C GLN A 494 -44.03 -15.59 -14.65
N HIS A 495 -42.93 -16.29 -14.91
CA HIS A 495 -42.91 -17.76 -14.92
C HIS A 495 -42.35 -18.29 -13.60
N HIS A 496 -43.25 -18.87 -12.80
CA HIS A 496 -42.91 -19.71 -11.65
C HIS A 496 -42.26 -21.02 -12.13
N TYR A 497 -41.01 -21.24 -11.75
CA TYR A 497 -40.46 -22.59 -11.64
C TYR A 497 -39.96 -22.81 -10.21
N SER A 498 -40.57 -23.80 -9.57
CA SER A 498 -40.15 -24.32 -8.26
C SER A 498 -39.00 -25.29 -8.48
N ILE A 499 -37.85 -25.05 -7.84
CA ILE A 499 -36.75 -26.01 -7.74
C ILE A 499 -36.69 -26.52 -6.29
N PRO A 500 -36.64 -27.84 -6.04
CA PRO A 500 -36.56 -28.40 -4.70
C PRO A 500 -35.20 -28.13 -4.07
N GLY A 501 -35.21 -27.88 -2.76
CA GLY A 501 -34.04 -27.53 -1.96
C GLY A 501 -32.94 -28.58 -1.98
N LEU A 502 -31.71 -28.10 -2.19
CA LEU A 502 -30.48 -28.80 -1.85
C LEU A 502 -29.87 -28.13 -0.62
N SER A 503 -29.79 -28.92 0.43
CA SER A 503 -29.15 -28.64 1.70
C SER A 503 -27.64 -28.44 1.51
N THR A 504 -27.14 -27.21 1.69
CA THR A 504 -25.71 -26.93 1.80
C THR A 504 -25.23 -27.22 3.22
N GLY A 505 -25.00 -28.50 3.51
CA GLY A 505 -24.09 -28.94 4.55
C GLY A 505 -22.73 -29.23 3.93
N TYR A 506 -21.66 -28.93 4.67
CA TYR A 506 -20.26 -29.26 4.41
C TYR A 506 -19.48 -28.34 3.46
N LEU A 507 -18.71 -27.41 4.06
CA LEU A 507 -17.41 -26.94 3.56
C LEU A 507 -16.70 -26.14 4.69
N GLU A 508 -16.21 -26.83 5.72
CA GLU A 508 -15.30 -26.21 6.72
C GLU A 508 -13.98 -26.97 6.97
N ASP A 509 -13.74 -28.14 6.37
CA ASP A 509 -12.71 -29.05 6.94
C ASP A 509 -11.37 -29.23 6.19
N ASP A 510 -11.03 -28.48 5.13
CA ASP A 510 -9.77 -28.71 4.39
C ASP A 510 -8.88 -27.46 4.18
N MET A 511 -8.57 -26.76 5.27
CA MET A 511 -7.42 -25.85 5.31
C MET A 511 -6.51 -26.13 6.51
N PRO A 512 -5.25 -26.56 6.32
CA PRO A 512 -4.32 -26.64 7.43
C PRO A 512 -3.91 -25.24 7.92
N SER A 513 -3.78 -25.10 9.24
CA SER A 513 -3.60 -23.83 9.96
C SER A 513 -2.38 -23.03 9.49
N LEU A 514 -2.62 -21.78 9.08
CA LEU A 514 -1.60 -20.75 8.82
C LEU A 514 -1.19 -19.98 10.11
N ASP A 515 -1.61 -20.47 11.28
CA ASP A 515 -1.43 -19.86 12.61
C ASP A 515 0.04 -19.57 13.00
N LEU A 516 1.01 -20.11 12.25
CA LEU A 516 2.43 -19.83 12.45
C LEU A 516 2.85 -18.40 12.02
N LEU A 517 2.14 -17.75 11.09
CA LEU A 517 2.43 -16.38 10.68
C LEU A 517 1.90 -15.31 11.65
N GLU A 518 0.90 -15.63 12.48
CA GLU A 518 0.27 -14.68 13.43
C GLU A 518 1.04 -14.57 14.76
N SER A 519 2.00 -15.46 15.02
CA SER A 519 2.66 -15.57 16.33
C SER A 519 3.80 -14.56 16.61
N PHE A 520 3.99 -13.51 15.82
CA PHE A 520 5.23 -12.70 15.85
C PHE A 520 5.09 -11.23 16.28
N ASP A 521 3.93 -10.77 16.76
CA ASP A 521 3.60 -9.35 16.73
C ASP A 521 3.96 -8.48 17.96
N ALA A 522 4.55 -9.03 19.04
CA ALA A 522 4.61 -8.26 20.30
C ALA A 522 5.80 -7.27 20.50
N PRO A 523 7.08 -7.52 20.12
CA PRO A 523 8.16 -6.62 20.59
C PRO A 523 8.87 -5.74 19.53
N LEU A 524 8.45 -5.71 18.26
CA LEU A 524 9.17 -4.92 17.23
C LEU A 524 8.72 -3.45 17.08
N VAL A 525 7.54 -3.08 17.60
CA VAL A 525 6.96 -1.73 17.45
C VAL A 525 7.86 -0.63 18.06
N TYR A 526 8.63 -0.96 19.10
CA TYR A 526 9.48 0.01 19.82
C TYR A 526 10.84 0.29 19.16
N ILE A 527 11.31 -0.58 18.26
CA ILE A 527 12.62 -0.40 17.59
C ILE A 527 12.49 0.58 16.42
N MET A 528 11.31 0.68 15.81
CA MET A 528 11.08 1.50 14.62
C MET A 528 10.49 2.89 14.91
N ASN A 529 9.95 3.12 16.11
CA ASN A 529 9.36 4.41 16.48
C ASN A 529 10.40 5.30 17.20
N GLY A 530 11.55 5.54 16.55
CA GLY A 530 12.39 6.67 16.93
C GLY A 530 11.54 7.95 16.91
N VAL A 531 11.35 8.52 18.10
CA VAL A 531 10.54 9.71 18.39
C VAL A 531 10.89 10.84 17.41
N PRO A 532 9.91 11.49 16.74
CA PRO A 532 10.17 12.78 16.14
C PRO A 532 10.34 13.78 17.28
N VAL A 533 11.56 14.29 17.44
CA VAL A 533 11.79 15.51 18.23
C VAL A 533 10.98 16.61 17.54
N LEU A 534 10.06 17.22 18.28
CA LEU A 534 9.33 18.43 17.92
C LEU A 534 10.30 19.43 17.26
N MET A 535 10.19 19.62 15.95
CA MET A 535 10.76 20.79 15.29
C MET A 535 9.73 21.91 15.31
N ASN A 536 10.15 23.03 15.88
CA ASN A 536 9.38 24.26 15.98
C ASN A 536 8.86 24.72 14.62
N GLN A 537 7.64 25.26 14.68
CA GLN A 537 7.01 26.09 13.66
C GLN A 537 8.03 27.01 12.96
N TRP A 538 8.09 26.92 11.63
CA TRP A 538 8.56 28.03 10.81
C TRP A 538 7.36 28.60 10.06
N ILE A 539 7.03 29.82 10.43
CA ILE A 539 6.08 30.70 9.78
C ILE A 539 6.61 30.97 8.37
N THR A 540 5.91 30.48 7.34
CA THR A 540 6.03 31.07 6.00
C THR A 540 5.14 32.29 5.97
N ASP A 541 5.65 33.44 6.38
CA ASP A 541 4.97 34.71 6.14
C ASP A 541 4.99 34.96 4.64
N GLY A 542 3.79 34.91 4.06
CA GLY A 542 3.54 35.44 2.73
C GLY A 542 3.53 36.95 2.81
N HIS A 543 4.53 37.58 2.21
CA HIS A 543 4.45 38.98 1.80
C HIS A 543 4.47 39.03 0.27
N ASP A 544 3.28 39.09 -0.32
CA ASP A 544 3.06 39.70 -1.62
C ASP A 544 2.43 41.08 -1.35
N GLY A 545 3.01 42.15 -1.91
CA GLY A 545 2.37 43.47 -1.85
C GLY A 545 3.25 44.69 -2.12
N ASN A 546 3.58 44.90 -3.39
CA ASN A 546 3.68 46.18 -4.11
C ASN A 546 4.79 47.24 -3.85
N ALA A 547 5.33 47.65 -5.01
CA ALA A 547 5.73 48.99 -5.44
C ALA A 547 6.99 49.62 -4.81
N PHE A 548 8.06 49.71 -5.61
CA PHE A 548 8.67 51.00 -5.97
C PHE A 548 9.40 50.87 -7.32
N SER A 549 9.12 51.82 -8.21
CA SER A 549 9.93 52.07 -9.41
C SER A 549 11.13 52.95 -9.04
N ASP A 550 12.04 53.02 -10.02
CA ASP A 550 13.09 54.01 -10.24
C ASP A 550 14.50 53.70 -9.72
N ASP A 551 15.34 53.33 -10.69
CA ASP A 551 16.66 53.90 -11.00
C ASP A 551 17.62 54.24 -9.85
N ALA A 552 18.77 53.54 -9.84
CA ALA A 552 20.06 54.14 -10.20
C ALA A 552 21.25 53.18 -9.98
N ALA A 553 22.04 53.04 -11.06
CA ALA A 553 23.50 53.05 -11.17
C ALA A 553 24.42 52.32 -10.16
N MET A 554 25.32 51.52 -10.76
CA MET A 554 26.77 51.38 -10.51
C MET A 554 27.29 51.22 -9.06
N HIS A 555 27.99 50.11 -8.79
CA HIS A 555 29.46 50.10 -8.84
C HIS A 555 30.05 48.68 -8.70
N CYS A 556 31.13 48.46 -9.45
CA CYS A 556 32.04 47.31 -9.35
C CYS A 556 32.93 47.34 -8.09
N PHE A 557 33.41 46.14 -7.73
CA PHE A 557 34.73 45.73 -7.20
C PHE A 557 34.69 44.95 -5.88
N SER A 558 34.90 43.64 -5.97
CA SER A 558 36.16 42.93 -5.62
C SER A 558 35.95 41.43 -5.72
#